data_AF-A0A671XT57-F1
#
_entry.id   AF-A0A671XT57-F1
#
_cell.length_a   1.000
_cell.length_b   1.000
_cell.length_c   1.000
_cell.angle_alpha   90.00
_cell.angle_beta   90.00
_cell.angle_gamma   90.00
#
_symmetry.space_group_name_H-M   'P 1'
#
loop_
_entity.id
_entity.type
_entity.pdbx_description
1 polymer ?
#
loop_
_entity_poly.entity_id
_entity_poly.type
_entity_poly.pdbx_seq_one_letter_code
_entity_poly.pdbx_strand_id
1 'polypeptide(L)'
;MALNRLNLLRPLLCQSLVRQVRRPLVATSRVRPPLLYPDTCSLPAACTRLYATKKAKAKAKGQSAKVNINSALVEDIISLDEVEADMRAVLDALKDDFTRNLSIRTSPGALDHIVVTTRDGKFPLNQLGQVSMKSPQVIMVNMSSFPEATAAAARALSESSMNLNPEADGTIIKVPVPKVTREYRENLTKVAKQLSNKAKDSLRRVRSNAVTQIKKAKEGHSEDTIRLVEKQIQQLSDKISADIDKQLAAKSKELLG
;
A
#
# COMPACT_ATOMS: atom_id res chain seq x y z
N MET A 1 -12.28 1.70 -82.03
CA MET A 1 -10.91 1.78 -82.57
C MET A 1 -9.97 1.09 -81.61
N ALA A 2 -9.21 0.10 -82.13
CA ALA A 2 -8.08 -0.65 -81.54
C ALA A 2 -8.35 -1.43 -80.22
N LEU A 3 -8.41 -2.78 -80.20
CA LEU A 3 -7.32 -3.78 -80.37
C LEU A 3 -6.26 -3.63 -79.24
N ASN A 4 -5.84 -4.62 -78.46
CA ASN A 4 -5.64 -6.04 -78.71
C ASN A 4 -5.19 -6.78 -77.40
N ARG A 5 -5.69 -8.02 -77.23
CA ARG A 5 -4.98 -9.29 -76.85
C ARG A 5 -4.42 -9.44 -75.42
N LEU A 6 -4.97 -10.31 -74.56
CA LEU A 6 -4.97 -11.80 -74.56
C LEU A 6 -3.58 -12.45 -74.44
N ASN A 7 -3.58 -13.58 -73.70
CA ASN A 7 -2.63 -14.73 -73.69
C ASN A 7 -1.67 -14.77 -72.48
N LEU A 8 -1.44 -15.88 -71.76
CA LEU A 8 -1.72 -17.33 -71.88
C LEU A 8 -1.57 -17.95 -70.46
N LEU A 9 -2.49 -18.78 -69.98
CA LEU A 9 -2.42 -20.25 -69.87
C LEU A 9 -1.17 -20.87 -69.15
N ARG A 10 -1.49 -21.66 -68.09
CA ARG A 10 -0.80 -22.79 -67.39
C ARG A 10 0.02 -23.71 -68.35
N PRO A 11 0.94 -24.64 -67.93
CA PRO A 11 0.83 -25.57 -66.77
C PRO A 11 2.13 -26.22 -66.14
N LEU A 12 1.90 -26.93 -65.01
CA LEU A 12 2.45 -28.23 -64.56
C LEU A 12 3.97 -28.54 -64.35
N LEU A 13 4.21 -29.07 -63.13
CA LEU A 13 4.97 -30.29 -62.74
C LEU A 13 6.47 -30.25 -62.40
N CYS A 14 6.74 -30.88 -61.24
CA CYS A 14 7.81 -31.82 -60.89
C CYS A 14 8.87 -31.42 -59.84
N GLN A 15 8.82 -32.19 -58.72
CA GLN A 15 9.93 -32.75 -57.92
C GLN A 15 10.70 -31.76 -57.01
N SER A 16 11.09 -32.03 -55.77
CA SER A 16 11.28 -33.26 -54.98
C SER A 16 11.46 -32.90 -53.48
N LEU A 17 11.16 -33.87 -52.60
CA LEU A 17 11.82 -34.24 -51.31
C LEU A 17 12.58 -33.13 -50.54
N VAL A 18 12.32 -32.84 -49.26
CA VAL A 18 12.89 -33.51 -48.06
C VAL A 18 12.23 -32.84 -46.83
N ARG A 19 11.42 -33.54 -46.03
CA ARG A 19 11.74 -34.28 -44.77
C ARG A 19 11.99 -33.40 -43.51
N GLN A 20 11.10 -33.61 -42.53
CA GLN A 20 11.21 -33.49 -41.05
C GLN A 20 11.26 -32.07 -40.44
N VAL A 21 10.18 -31.58 -39.82
CA VAL A 21 9.69 -31.90 -38.46
C VAL A 21 10.80 -31.90 -37.40
N ARG A 22 10.92 -30.81 -36.65
CA ARG A 22 11.57 -30.81 -35.33
C ARG A 22 10.58 -30.35 -34.25
N ARG A 23 10.35 -31.28 -33.32
CA ARG A 23 9.65 -31.17 -32.05
C ARG A 23 10.68 -30.96 -30.91
N PRO A 24 10.24 -30.77 -29.64
CA PRO A 24 10.88 -29.86 -28.68
C PRO A 24 12.01 -30.48 -27.84
N LEU A 25 12.75 -29.61 -27.14
CA LEU A 25 13.83 -29.94 -26.22
C LEU A 25 13.31 -30.54 -24.90
N VAL A 26 13.70 -31.78 -24.64
CA VAL A 26 13.75 -32.41 -23.30
C VAL A 26 15.21 -32.81 -23.09
N ALA A 27 15.84 -32.28 -22.04
CA ALA A 27 17.21 -32.65 -21.67
C ALA A 27 17.17 -33.52 -20.40
N THR A 28 17.31 -34.83 -20.62
CA THR A 28 17.52 -35.85 -19.61
C THR A 28 19.00 -35.91 -19.19
N SER A 29 19.19 -36.22 -17.90
CA SER A 29 20.42 -36.64 -17.24
C SER A 29 21.31 -37.58 -18.07
N ARG A 30 22.63 -37.36 -18.05
CA ARG A 30 23.64 -38.37 -18.40
C ARG A 30 24.57 -38.64 -17.23
N VAL A 31 24.46 -39.85 -16.72
CA VAL A 31 25.50 -40.58 -15.97
C VAL A 31 26.65 -40.91 -16.94
N ARG A 32 27.90 -40.79 -16.49
CA ARG A 32 29.07 -41.38 -17.15
C ARG A 32 29.87 -42.25 -16.17
N PRO A 33 30.49 -43.36 -16.63
CA PRO A 33 31.04 -44.42 -15.79
C PRO A 33 32.54 -44.21 -15.45
N PRO A 34 33.12 -45.03 -14.54
CA PRO A 34 34.44 -44.80 -13.96
C PRO A 34 35.57 -45.42 -14.80
N LEU A 35 36.75 -44.81 -14.78
CA LEU A 35 38.01 -45.43 -15.19
C LEU A 35 39.07 -45.25 -14.09
N LEU A 36 39.87 -46.30 -13.95
CA LEU A 36 40.72 -46.65 -12.82
C LEU A 36 42.21 -46.30 -13.06
N TYR A 37 42.84 -45.72 -12.01
CA TYR A 37 44.25 -45.79 -11.53
C TYR A 37 45.44 -45.27 -12.38
N PRO A 38 46.66 -45.12 -11.79
CA PRO A 38 47.10 -44.63 -10.46
C PRO A 38 48.10 -43.44 -10.62
N ASP A 39 48.40 -42.59 -9.64
CA ASP A 39 49.51 -42.75 -8.70
C ASP A 39 49.68 -41.48 -7.84
N THR A 40 50.01 -41.71 -6.57
CA THR A 40 50.73 -40.85 -5.60
C THR A 40 50.64 -39.32 -5.69
N CYS A 41 49.92 -38.72 -4.73
CA CYS A 41 50.38 -37.52 -4.03
C CYS A 41 49.67 -37.40 -2.68
N SER A 42 50.46 -37.54 -1.61
CA SER A 42 50.06 -37.28 -0.23
C SER A 42 49.60 -35.83 -0.05
N LEU A 43 48.31 -35.62 0.21
CA LEU A 43 47.77 -34.37 0.70
C LEU A 43 47.70 -34.42 2.25
N PRO A 44 48.12 -33.36 2.96
CA PRO A 44 48.14 -33.37 4.41
C PRO A 44 46.72 -33.42 4.97
N ALA A 45 46.52 -34.21 6.02
CA ALA A 45 45.27 -34.26 6.78
C ALA A 45 44.96 -32.85 7.31
N ALA A 46 44.01 -32.16 6.68
CA ALA A 46 43.50 -30.90 7.19
C ALA A 46 42.74 -31.17 8.49
N CYS A 47 43.39 -30.91 9.62
CA CYS A 47 42.78 -30.98 10.94
C CYS A 47 41.65 -29.94 11.02
N THR A 48 40.42 -30.40 10.80
CA THR A 48 39.25 -29.54 10.82
C THR A 48 38.89 -29.25 12.28
N ARG A 49 39.20 -28.05 12.77
CA ARG A 49 38.74 -27.60 14.09
C ARG A 49 37.22 -27.40 14.06
N LEU A 50 36.49 -28.31 14.70
CA LEU A 50 35.05 -28.17 14.92
C LEU A 50 34.82 -27.12 16.02
N TYR A 51 34.45 -25.90 15.62
CA TYR A 51 34.00 -24.88 16.58
C TYR A 51 32.58 -25.23 17.06
N ALA A 52 32.40 -25.30 18.38
CA ALA A 52 31.10 -25.49 19.00
C ALA A 52 30.16 -24.32 18.66
N THR A 53 29.10 -24.59 17.90
CA THR A 53 28.01 -23.63 17.72
C THR A 53 27.31 -23.45 19.07
N LYS A 54 27.36 -22.24 19.64
CA LYS A 54 26.51 -21.89 20.78
C LYS A 54 25.06 -22.24 20.41
N LYS A 55 24.40 -23.09 21.20
CA LYS A 55 22.96 -23.34 21.11
C LYS A 55 22.26 -21.99 20.94
N ALA A 56 21.62 -21.77 19.80
CA ALA A 56 20.75 -20.63 19.62
C ALA A 56 19.63 -20.75 20.66
N LYS A 57 19.68 -19.92 21.71
CA LYS A 57 18.50 -19.65 22.53
C LYS A 57 17.49 -19.01 21.58
N ALA A 58 16.59 -19.81 21.04
CA ALA A 58 15.36 -19.31 20.44
C ALA A 58 14.72 -18.43 21.52
N LYS A 59 14.75 -17.11 21.31
CA LYS A 59 14.04 -16.16 22.14
C LYS A 59 12.57 -16.46 21.90
N ALA A 60 11.98 -17.31 22.73
CA ALA A 60 10.53 -17.47 22.77
C ALA A 60 9.97 -16.05 22.92
N LYS A 61 9.13 -15.63 21.97
CA LYS A 61 8.29 -14.44 22.12
C LYS A 61 7.37 -14.73 23.30
N GLY A 62 7.86 -14.52 24.52
CA GLY A 62 7.01 -14.49 25.70
C GLY A 62 6.02 -13.37 25.47
N GLN A 63 4.74 -13.70 25.37
CA GLN A 63 3.69 -12.71 25.56
C GLN A 63 3.99 -12.03 26.89
N SER A 64 4.19 -10.71 26.86
CA SER A 64 4.28 -9.93 28.08
C SER A 64 3.05 -10.25 28.92
N ALA A 65 3.27 -10.76 30.13
CA ALA A 65 2.19 -11.10 31.05
C ALA A 65 1.23 -9.91 31.11
N LYS A 66 -0.08 -10.17 30.97
CA LYS A 66 -1.13 -9.15 31.09
C LYS A 66 -0.96 -8.53 32.48
N VAL A 67 -0.52 -7.28 32.49
CA VAL A 67 -0.21 -6.55 33.72
C VAL A 67 -1.55 -6.18 34.35
N ASN A 68 -2.07 -7.04 35.22
CA ASN A 68 -3.24 -6.76 36.03
C ASN A 68 -2.78 -5.88 37.21
N ILE A 69 -3.16 -4.60 37.18
CA ILE A 69 -2.87 -3.65 38.27
C ILE A 69 -4.19 -3.03 38.71
N ASN A 70 -4.28 -2.71 40.00
CA ASN A 70 -5.35 -1.94 40.60
C ASN A 70 -5.40 -0.55 39.96
N SER A 71 -6.44 -0.25 39.18
CA SER A 71 -6.62 1.02 38.45
C SER A 71 -6.49 2.26 39.37
N ALA A 72 -7.03 2.17 40.59
CA ALA A 72 -7.02 3.27 41.56
C ALA A 72 -5.61 3.76 41.93
N LEU A 73 -4.60 2.88 42.04
CA LEU A 73 -3.23 3.29 42.37
C LEU A 73 -2.50 3.96 41.20
N VAL A 74 -3.01 3.77 39.98
CA VAL A 74 -2.40 4.31 38.77
C VAL A 74 -3.00 5.66 38.41
N GLU A 75 -4.30 5.83 38.63
CA GLU A 75 -5.05 7.08 38.43
C GLU A 75 -4.44 8.25 39.22
N ASP A 76 -3.95 8.01 40.45
CA ASP A 76 -3.29 9.04 41.28
C ASP A 76 -1.96 9.55 40.71
N ILE A 77 -1.27 8.74 39.88
CA ILE A 77 0.05 9.06 39.33
C ILE A 77 -0.09 9.74 37.98
N ILE A 78 -0.92 9.18 37.09
CA ILE A 78 -1.23 9.67 35.74
C ILE A 78 -2.56 9.08 35.26
N SER A 79 -3.36 9.91 34.60
CA SER A 79 -4.54 9.48 33.84
C SER A 79 -4.13 8.61 32.64
N LEU A 80 -4.19 7.28 32.78
CA LEU A 80 -3.92 6.36 31.65
C LEU A 80 -4.91 6.54 30.50
N ASP A 81 -6.16 6.87 30.80
CA ASP A 81 -7.21 7.06 29.80
C ASP A 81 -6.91 8.25 28.88
N GLU A 82 -6.35 9.33 29.42
CA GLU A 82 -5.92 10.50 28.63
C GLU A 82 -4.75 10.13 27.71
N VAL A 83 -3.76 9.41 28.24
CA VAL A 83 -2.61 8.94 27.43
C VAL A 83 -3.08 8.00 26.32
N GLU A 84 -4.04 7.11 26.60
CA GLU A 84 -4.63 6.25 25.58
C GLU A 84 -5.43 7.06 24.53
N ALA A 85 -6.20 8.06 24.96
CA ALA A 85 -6.93 8.95 24.06
C ALA A 85 -5.97 9.73 23.13
N ASP A 86 -4.88 10.27 23.66
CA ASP A 86 -3.85 10.95 22.88
C ASP A 86 -3.18 10.01 21.87
N MET A 87 -2.85 8.78 22.29
CA MET A 87 -2.29 7.77 21.38
C MET A 87 -3.30 7.36 20.28
N ARG A 88 -4.59 7.27 20.60
CA ARG A 88 -5.65 7.00 19.62
C ARG A 88 -5.85 8.17 18.67
N ALA A 89 -5.76 9.42 19.14
CA ALA A 89 -5.81 10.59 18.29
C ALA A 89 -4.70 10.59 17.22
N VAL A 90 -3.51 10.09 17.55
CA VAL A 90 -2.43 9.87 16.56
C VAL A 90 -2.82 8.86 15.48
N LEU A 91 -3.52 7.78 15.84
CA LEU A 91 -4.03 6.82 14.86
C LEU A 91 -5.10 7.44 13.95
N ASP A 92 -6.01 8.20 14.53
CA ASP A 92 -7.10 8.80 13.75
C ASP A 92 -6.58 9.87 12.80
N ALA A 93 -5.63 10.70 13.24
CA ALA A 93 -4.91 11.62 12.36
C ALA A 93 -4.22 10.91 11.18
N LEU A 94 -3.61 9.73 11.43
CA LEU A 94 -3.00 8.93 10.38
C LEU A 94 -4.03 8.38 9.37
N LYS A 95 -5.22 7.97 9.83
CA LYS A 95 -6.30 7.53 8.93
C LYS A 95 -6.80 8.67 8.05
N ASP A 96 -6.92 9.86 8.61
CA ASP A 96 -7.31 11.06 7.87
C ASP A 96 -6.25 11.43 6.82
N ASP A 97 -4.97 11.39 7.21
CA ASP A 97 -3.85 11.65 6.31
C ASP A 97 -3.80 10.65 5.15
N PHE A 98 -4.10 9.37 5.41
CA PHE A 98 -4.20 8.36 4.35
C PHE A 98 -5.36 8.64 3.40
N THR A 99 -6.52 9.01 3.92
CA THR A 99 -7.70 9.31 3.10
C THR A 99 -7.46 10.51 2.19
N ARG A 100 -6.77 11.54 2.71
CA ARG A 100 -6.47 12.76 1.96
C ARG A 100 -5.36 12.59 0.93
N ASN A 101 -4.26 11.91 1.29
CA ASN A 101 -3.05 11.89 0.46
C ASN A 101 -2.93 10.65 -0.44
N LEU A 102 -3.55 9.52 -0.09
CA LEU A 102 -3.33 8.23 -0.76
C LEU A 102 -4.49 7.81 -1.66
N SER A 103 -5.33 8.75 -2.10
CA SER A 103 -6.42 8.43 -3.02
C SER A 103 -5.88 8.10 -4.42
N ILE A 104 -6.27 6.93 -4.94
CA ILE A 104 -6.06 6.61 -6.34
C ILE A 104 -7.05 7.45 -7.15
N ARG A 105 -6.52 8.19 -8.13
CA ARG A 105 -7.25 9.11 -9.02
C ARG A 105 -8.40 8.48 -9.82
N THR A 106 -8.63 7.17 -9.71
CA THR A 106 -9.68 6.41 -10.41
C THR A 106 -10.89 6.08 -9.53
N SER A 107 -10.85 6.37 -8.23
CA SER A 107 -12.00 6.10 -7.35
C SER A 107 -13.10 7.16 -7.54
N PRO A 108 -14.39 6.79 -7.54
CA PRO A 108 -15.48 7.75 -7.69
C PRO A 108 -15.47 8.82 -6.59
N GLY A 109 -15.15 8.44 -5.36
CA GLY A 109 -15.06 9.36 -4.22
C GLY A 109 -13.95 10.41 -4.33
N ALA A 110 -13.01 10.25 -5.27
CA ALA A 110 -11.98 11.26 -5.51
C ALA A 110 -12.57 12.58 -6.08
N LEU A 111 -13.74 12.53 -6.72
CA LEU A 111 -14.39 13.70 -7.31
C LEU A 111 -15.36 14.40 -6.34
N ASP A 112 -15.72 13.76 -5.22
CA ASP A 112 -16.75 14.27 -4.29
C ASP A 112 -16.37 15.58 -3.62
N HIS A 113 -15.06 15.81 -3.41
CA HIS A 113 -14.52 17.01 -2.77
C HIS A 113 -14.39 18.22 -3.72
N ILE A 114 -14.68 18.05 -5.01
CA ILE A 114 -14.58 19.13 -5.99
C ILE A 114 -15.73 20.11 -5.74
N VAL A 115 -15.38 21.37 -5.50
CA VAL A 115 -16.34 22.44 -5.25
C VAL A 115 -16.75 23.06 -6.58
N VAL A 116 -18.05 23.03 -6.86
CA VAL A 116 -18.67 23.63 -8.03
C VAL A 116 -19.27 24.98 -7.62
N THR A 117 -18.97 26.02 -8.40
CA THR A 117 -19.58 27.34 -8.20
C THR A 117 -20.80 27.47 -9.10
N THR A 118 -21.98 27.49 -8.50
CA THR A 118 -23.27 27.69 -9.16
C THR A 118 -23.79 29.11 -8.87
N ARG A 119 -24.91 29.51 -9.49
CA ARG A 119 -25.55 30.81 -9.26
C ARG A 119 -25.95 31.00 -7.79
N ASP A 120 -26.39 29.94 -7.14
CA ASP A 120 -26.91 29.96 -5.76
C ASP A 120 -25.81 29.86 -4.70
N GLY A 121 -24.56 29.60 -5.11
CA GLY A 121 -23.43 29.44 -4.19
C GLY A 121 -22.45 28.33 -4.59
N LYS A 122 -21.54 28.02 -3.68
CA LYS A 122 -20.53 26.98 -3.84
C LYS A 122 -21.00 25.69 -3.16
N PHE A 123 -21.06 24.60 -3.92
CA PHE A 123 -21.50 23.29 -3.43
C PHE A 123 -20.51 22.20 -3.85
N PRO A 124 -20.29 21.16 -3.05
CA PRO A 124 -19.51 20.00 -3.47
C PRO A 124 -20.27 19.21 -4.55
N LEU A 125 -19.52 18.58 -5.45
CA LEU A 125 -20.09 17.84 -6.58
C LEU A 125 -21.07 16.74 -6.15
N ASN A 126 -20.80 16.06 -5.03
CA ASN A 126 -21.64 15.01 -4.47
C ASN A 126 -23.08 15.47 -4.13
N GLN A 127 -23.27 16.76 -3.80
CA GLN A 127 -24.61 17.29 -3.52
C GLN A 127 -25.40 17.63 -4.80
N LEU A 128 -24.69 17.96 -5.88
CA LEU A 128 -25.32 18.41 -7.12
C LEU A 128 -25.64 17.24 -8.07
N GLY A 129 -24.88 16.15 -7.99
CA GLY A 129 -25.05 15.02 -8.89
C GLY A 129 -24.53 13.71 -8.32
N GLN A 130 -24.98 12.62 -8.96
CA GLN A 130 -24.58 11.26 -8.58
C GLN A 130 -23.34 10.83 -9.37
N VAL A 131 -22.25 10.54 -8.66
CA VAL A 131 -21.01 10.00 -9.25
C VAL A 131 -21.12 8.48 -9.32
N SER A 132 -20.92 7.92 -10.52
CA SER A 132 -20.96 6.48 -10.76
C SER A 132 -19.82 6.04 -11.67
N MET A 133 -19.27 4.85 -11.44
CA MET A 133 -18.20 4.31 -12.28
C MET A 133 -18.80 3.41 -13.36
N LYS A 134 -18.71 3.81 -14.63
CA LYS A 134 -19.17 3.00 -15.76
C LYS A 134 -18.11 1.99 -16.21
N SER A 135 -16.85 2.41 -16.17
CA SER A 135 -15.65 1.61 -16.50
C SER A 135 -14.49 2.11 -15.64
N PRO A 136 -13.45 1.30 -15.36
CA PRO A 136 -12.28 1.75 -14.59
C PRO A 136 -11.57 2.99 -15.14
N GLN A 137 -11.81 3.34 -16.40
CA GLN A 137 -11.25 4.53 -17.07
C GLN A 137 -12.27 5.63 -17.33
N VAL A 138 -13.56 5.40 -17.04
CA VAL A 138 -14.62 6.37 -17.32
C VAL A 138 -15.54 6.47 -16.12
N ILE A 139 -15.46 7.61 -15.43
CA ILE A 139 -16.39 8.00 -14.38
C ILE A 139 -17.53 8.79 -15.03
N MET A 140 -18.75 8.54 -14.59
CA MET A 140 -19.96 9.17 -15.10
C MET A 140 -20.61 9.95 -13.96
N VAL A 141 -20.78 11.26 -14.15
CA VAL A 141 -21.46 12.15 -13.21
C VAL A 141 -22.84 12.48 -13.79
N ASN A 142 -23.90 12.05 -13.11
CA ASN A 142 -25.27 12.35 -13.50
C ASN A 142 -25.75 13.60 -12.75
N MET A 143 -26.05 14.67 -13.50
CA MET A 143 -26.52 15.96 -12.98
C MET A 143 -28.03 16.16 -13.19
N SER A 144 -28.81 15.09 -13.21
CA SER A 144 -30.25 15.13 -13.54
C SER A 144 -31.08 16.01 -12.60
N SER A 145 -30.61 16.21 -11.37
CA SER A 145 -31.20 17.11 -10.37
C SER A 145 -31.04 18.59 -10.70
N PHE A 146 -29.91 18.98 -11.32
CA PHE A 146 -29.54 20.37 -11.59
C PHE A 146 -28.88 20.50 -12.97
N PRO A 147 -29.66 20.41 -14.07
CA PRO A 147 -29.13 20.43 -15.42
C PRO A 147 -28.39 21.74 -15.76
N GLU A 148 -28.79 22.87 -15.17
CA GLU A 148 -28.13 24.17 -15.33
C GLU A 148 -26.72 24.22 -14.72
N ALA A 149 -26.43 23.40 -13.72
CA ALA A 149 -25.12 23.33 -13.07
C ALA A 149 -24.11 22.45 -13.84
N THR A 150 -24.54 21.73 -14.89
CA THR A 150 -23.69 20.79 -15.64
C THR A 150 -22.46 21.47 -16.24
N ALA A 151 -22.62 22.66 -16.83
CA ALA A 151 -21.52 23.41 -17.42
C ALA A 151 -20.53 23.92 -16.35
N ALA A 152 -21.02 24.31 -15.17
CA ALA A 152 -20.19 24.71 -14.05
C ALA A 152 -19.42 23.51 -13.47
N ALA A 153 -20.07 22.35 -13.36
CA ALA A 153 -19.45 21.11 -12.91
C ALA A 153 -18.34 20.65 -13.88
N ALA A 154 -18.57 20.70 -15.19
CA ALA A 154 -17.55 20.39 -16.20
C ALA A 154 -16.33 21.31 -16.08
N ARG A 155 -16.52 22.62 -15.88
CA ARG A 155 -15.42 23.56 -15.65
C ARG A 155 -14.67 23.27 -14.36
N ALA A 156 -15.38 23.04 -13.26
CA ALA A 156 -14.78 22.71 -11.97
C ALA A 156 -13.95 21.40 -12.03
N LEU A 157 -14.41 20.41 -12.80
CA LEU A 157 -13.67 19.16 -13.04
C LEU A 157 -12.37 19.41 -13.83
N SER A 158 -12.42 20.26 -14.86
CA SER A 158 -11.23 20.63 -15.64
C SER A 158 -10.21 21.45 -14.83
N GLU A 159 -10.69 22.37 -13.99
CA GLU A 159 -9.85 23.25 -13.14
C GLU A 159 -9.34 22.55 -11.87
N SER A 160 -9.88 21.37 -11.54
CA SER A 160 -9.46 20.61 -10.37
C SER A 160 -8.00 20.18 -10.46
N SER A 161 -7.39 19.86 -9.31
CA SER A 161 -6.01 19.32 -9.21
C SER A 161 -5.80 17.97 -9.94
N MET A 162 -6.86 17.43 -10.54
CA MET A 162 -6.84 16.21 -11.32
C MET A 162 -6.58 16.43 -12.81
N ASN A 163 -6.73 17.66 -13.34
CA ASN A 163 -6.51 18.00 -14.76
C ASN A 163 -7.18 17.00 -15.71
N LEU A 164 -8.45 16.69 -15.47
CA LEU A 164 -9.23 15.74 -16.27
C LEU A 164 -9.89 16.47 -17.45
N ASN A 165 -10.25 15.75 -18.51
CA ASN A 165 -10.94 16.31 -19.68
C ASN A 165 -12.42 15.81 -19.72
N PRO A 166 -13.34 16.45 -19.00
CA PRO A 166 -14.74 16.04 -18.97
C PRO A 166 -15.45 16.30 -20.31
N GLU A 167 -16.22 15.33 -20.77
CA GLU A 167 -17.09 15.40 -21.94
C GLU A 167 -18.55 15.44 -21.45
N ALA A 168 -19.26 16.53 -21.74
CA ALA A 168 -20.64 16.72 -21.30
C ALA A 168 -21.63 16.30 -22.40
N ASP A 169 -22.47 15.30 -22.09
CA ASP A 169 -23.57 14.80 -22.92
C ASP A 169 -24.92 15.18 -22.27
N GLY A 170 -25.37 16.41 -22.50
CA GLY A 170 -26.63 16.90 -21.92
C GLY A 170 -26.56 16.99 -20.39
N THR A 171 -27.19 16.05 -19.69
CA THR A 171 -27.21 15.97 -18.21
C THR A 171 -26.16 15.03 -17.62
N ILE A 172 -25.40 14.33 -18.48
CA ILE A 172 -24.40 13.32 -18.09
C ILE A 172 -23.02 13.86 -18.43
N ILE A 173 -22.09 13.83 -17.48
CA ILE A 173 -20.69 14.20 -17.71
C ILE A 173 -19.83 12.93 -17.66
N LYS A 174 -19.13 12.63 -18.75
CA LYS A 174 -18.14 11.56 -18.81
C LYS A 174 -16.77 12.13 -18.50
N VAL A 175 -16.10 11.54 -17.51
CA VAL A 175 -14.76 11.93 -17.10
C VAL A 175 -13.80 10.78 -17.41
N PRO A 176 -13.02 10.87 -18.50
CA PRO A 176 -11.97 9.92 -18.80
C PRO A 176 -10.83 10.08 -17.80
N VAL A 177 -10.51 9.00 -17.07
CA VAL A 177 -9.41 8.97 -16.11
C VAL A 177 -8.20 8.29 -16.76
N PRO A 178 -7.03 8.95 -16.78
CA PRO A 178 -5.81 8.34 -17.26
C PRO A 178 -5.46 7.07 -16.48
N LYS A 179 -4.85 6.09 -17.16
CA LYS A 179 -4.36 4.89 -16.50
C LYS A 179 -3.26 5.25 -15.51
N VAL A 180 -3.42 4.79 -14.27
CA VAL A 180 -2.41 4.94 -13.23
C VAL A 180 -1.27 3.95 -13.48
N THR A 181 -0.05 4.46 -13.67
CA THR A 181 1.14 3.62 -13.86
C THR A 181 1.57 2.95 -12.56
N ARG A 182 2.30 1.85 -12.68
CA ARG A 182 2.87 1.15 -11.52
C ARG A 182 3.80 2.06 -10.70
N GLU A 183 4.61 2.88 -11.38
CA GLU A 183 5.50 3.85 -10.74
C GLU A 183 4.75 4.84 -9.85
N TYR A 184 3.57 5.30 -10.27
CA TYR A 184 2.72 6.18 -9.46
C TYR A 184 2.21 5.48 -8.20
N ARG A 185 1.75 4.23 -8.32
CA ARG A 185 1.32 3.41 -7.17
C ARG A 185 2.47 3.16 -6.17
N GLU A 186 3.68 2.91 -6.69
CA GLU A 186 4.89 2.78 -5.88
C GLU A 186 5.26 4.08 -5.17
N ASN A 187 5.08 5.24 -5.83
CA ASN A 187 5.30 6.55 -5.20
C ASN A 187 4.27 6.83 -4.10
N LEU A 188 2.99 6.50 -4.28
CA LEU A 188 1.98 6.60 -3.20
C LEU A 188 2.35 5.71 -2.02
N THR A 189 2.88 4.50 -2.27
CA THR A 189 3.33 3.60 -1.21
C THR A 189 4.52 4.19 -0.42
N LYS A 190 5.43 4.92 -1.08
CA LYS A 190 6.51 5.66 -0.40
C LYS A 190 5.96 6.78 0.48
N VAL A 191 4.97 7.54 0.00
CA VAL A 191 4.30 8.58 0.79
C VAL A 191 3.58 7.98 2.01
N ALA A 192 2.90 6.85 1.85
CA ALA A 192 2.25 6.13 2.95
C ALA A 192 3.24 5.75 4.06
N LYS A 193 4.43 5.28 3.69
CA LYS A 193 5.52 4.99 4.63
C LYS A 193 6.00 6.25 5.35
N GLN A 194 6.15 7.37 4.65
CA GLN A 194 6.56 8.64 5.26
C GLN A 194 5.54 9.13 6.29
N LEU A 195 4.24 9.07 5.97
CA LEU A 195 3.16 9.45 6.89
C LEU A 195 3.13 8.53 8.12
N SER A 196 3.33 7.23 7.93
CA SER A 196 3.41 6.26 9.03
C SER A 196 4.59 6.53 9.97
N ASN A 197 5.74 6.93 9.41
CA ASN A 197 6.90 7.31 10.22
C ASN A 197 6.61 8.57 11.05
N LYS A 198 5.95 9.58 10.47
CA LYS A 198 5.52 10.79 11.20
C LYS A 198 4.56 10.46 12.35
N ALA A 199 3.63 9.54 12.15
CA ALA A 199 2.73 9.08 13.21
C ALA A 199 3.48 8.32 14.31
N LYS A 200 4.44 7.46 13.95
CA LYS A 200 5.30 6.77 14.94
C LYS A 200 6.16 7.76 15.74
N ASP A 201 6.67 8.80 15.12
CA ASP A 201 7.41 9.85 15.83
C ASP A 201 6.50 10.66 16.76
N SER A 202 5.26 10.92 16.36
CA SER A 202 4.24 11.54 17.22
C SER A 202 3.88 10.65 18.42
N LEU A 203 3.68 9.35 18.19
CA LEU A 203 3.46 8.35 19.25
C LEU A 203 4.63 8.31 20.25
N ARG A 204 5.89 8.39 19.75
CA ARG A 204 7.09 8.46 20.61
C ARG A 204 7.10 9.72 21.46
N ARG A 205 6.62 10.86 20.95
CA ARG A 205 6.51 12.12 21.73
C ARG A 205 5.49 11.96 22.85
N VAL A 206 4.29 11.48 22.56
CA VAL A 206 3.24 11.21 23.57
C VAL A 206 3.76 10.30 24.67
N ARG A 207 4.39 9.17 24.29
CA ARG A 207 5.01 8.25 25.26
C ARG A 207 6.11 8.92 26.10
N SER A 208 6.98 9.71 25.48
CA SER A 208 8.06 10.41 26.18
C SER A 208 7.52 11.44 27.17
N ASN A 209 6.45 12.15 26.80
CA ASN A 209 5.77 13.10 27.68
C ASN A 209 5.17 12.39 28.89
N ALA A 210 4.45 11.28 28.67
CA ALA A 210 3.90 10.49 29.77
C ALA A 210 5.00 9.93 30.70
N VAL A 211 6.10 9.40 30.15
CA VAL A 211 7.25 8.92 30.95
C VAL A 211 7.92 10.05 31.73
N THR A 212 8.02 11.25 31.17
CA THR A 212 8.58 12.40 31.91
C THR A 212 7.67 12.87 33.05
N GLN A 213 6.34 12.79 32.88
CA GLN A 213 5.39 13.03 33.96
C GLN A 213 5.55 11.99 35.09
N ILE A 214 5.64 10.69 34.75
CA ILE A 214 5.88 9.63 35.76
C ILE A 214 7.17 9.91 36.54
N LYS A 215 8.24 10.32 35.84
CA LYS A 215 9.52 10.62 36.48
C LYS A 215 9.46 11.77 37.49
N LYS A 216 8.58 12.75 37.28
CA LYS A 216 8.35 13.85 38.23
C LYS A 216 7.59 13.39 39.47
N ALA A 217 6.67 12.45 39.32
CA ALA A 217 5.91 11.87 40.43
C ALA A 217 6.74 10.88 41.29
N LYS A 218 8.01 10.62 40.96
CA LYS A 218 8.87 9.64 41.65
C LYS A 218 9.08 9.90 43.14
N GLU A 219 9.04 11.16 43.57
CA GLU A 219 9.35 11.53 44.96
C GLU A 219 8.21 11.19 45.94
N GLY A 220 7.01 10.84 45.46
CA GLY A 220 5.83 10.54 46.28
C GLY A 220 5.31 9.11 46.24
N HIS A 221 5.91 8.22 45.42
CA HIS A 221 5.36 6.87 45.16
C HIS A 221 6.43 5.77 45.19
N SER A 222 5.99 4.53 45.41
CA SER A 222 6.88 3.36 45.41
C SER A 222 7.51 3.11 44.03
N GLU A 223 8.80 2.79 43.99
CA GLU A 223 9.52 2.50 42.74
C GLU A 223 8.88 1.36 41.95
N ASP A 224 8.31 0.37 42.64
CA ASP A 224 7.65 -0.77 42.00
C ASP A 224 6.38 -0.35 41.26
N THR A 225 5.58 0.55 41.84
CA THR A 225 4.37 1.10 41.18
C THR A 225 4.73 1.86 39.92
N ILE A 226 5.81 2.65 39.96
CA ILE A 226 6.28 3.43 38.82
C ILE A 226 6.75 2.55 37.67
N ARG A 227 7.55 1.51 37.98
CA ARG A 227 7.99 0.52 36.99
C ARG A 227 6.81 -0.22 36.34
N LEU A 228 5.74 -0.43 37.09
CA LEU A 228 4.52 -1.07 36.62
C LEU A 228 3.74 -0.16 35.65
N VAL A 229 3.57 1.14 35.96
CA VAL A 229 2.93 2.11 35.06
C VAL A 229 3.75 2.31 33.79
N GLU A 230 5.08 2.43 33.89
CA GLU A 230 5.96 2.52 32.72
C GLU A 230 5.78 1.32 31.77
N LYS A 231 5.63 0.10 32.32
CA LYS A 231 5.33 -1.11 31.54
C LYS A 231 3.97 -1.04 30.87
N GLN A 232 2.94 -0.50 31.52
CA GLN A 232 1.60 -0.35 30.93
C GLN A 232 1.62 0.62 29.76
N ILE A 233 2.22 1.80 29.92
CA ILE A 233 2.37 2.78 28.84
C ILE A 233 3.13 2.18 27.66
N GLN A 234 4.18 1.41 27.93
CA GLN A 234 4.91 0.70 26.88
C GLN A 234 4.02 -0.31 26.15
N GLN A 235 3.21 -1.10 26.88
CA GLN A 235 2.25 -2.02 26.26
C GLN A 235 1.19 -1.31 25.42
N LEU A 236 0.66 -0.17 25.87
CA LEU A 236 -0.27 0.65 25.09
C LEU A 236 0.40 1.17 23.81
N SER A 237 1.61 1.72 23.92
CA SER A 237 2.40 2.18 22.78
C SER A 237 2.70 1.06 21.78
N ASP A 238 3.00 -0.16 22.25
CA ASP A 238 3.29 -1.30 21.38
C ASP A 238 2.04 -1.78 20.63
N LYS A 239 0.87 -1.77 21.28
CA LYS A 239 -0.42 -2.06 20.63
C LYS A 239 -0.71 -1.05 19.51
N ILE A 240 -0.61 0.24 19.82
CA ILE A 240 -0.86 1.31 18.85
C ILE A 240 0.15 1.27 17.70
N SER A 241 1.43 1.00 17.99
CA SER A 241 2.44 0.82 16.94
C SER A 241 2.11 -0.35 16.01
N ALA A 242 1.61 -1.46 16.55
CA ALA A 242 1.17 -2.59 15.74
C ALA A 242 -0.05 -2.24 14.89
N ASP A 243 -0.96 -1.41 15.39
CA ASP A 243 -2.12 -0.95 14.62
C ASP A 243 -1.72 0.03 13.51
N ILE A 244 -0.73 0.91 13.71
CA ILE A 244 -0.12 1.71 12.64
C ILE A 244 0.42 0.80 11.53
N ASP A 245 1.15 -0.26 11.90
CA ASP A 245 1.74 -1.19 10.94
C ASP A 245 0.67 -1.98 10.17
N LYS A 246 -0.43 -2.37 10.82
CA LYS A 246 -1.59 -3.00 10.16
C LYS A 246 -2.23 -2.04 9.15
N GLN A 247 -2.44 -0.78 9.52
CA GLN A 247 -3.03 0.22 8.63
C GLN A 247 -2.15 0.50 7.41
N LEU A 248 -0.83 0.62 7.61
CA LEU A 248 0.14 0.74 6.52
C LEU A 248 0.06 -0.46 5.58
N ALA A 249 0.03 -1.69 6.13
CA ALA A 249 0.00 -2.91 5.33
C ALA A 249 -1.30 -3.03 4.52
N ALA A 250 -2.45 -2.72 5.13
CA ALA A 250 -3.73 -2.68 4.45
C ALA A 250 -3.72 -1.68 3.29
N LYS A 251 -3.29 -0.43 3.55
CA LYS A 251 -3.22 0.62 2.53
C LYS A 251 -2.21 0.31 1.43
N SER A 252 -1.05 -0.25 1.77
CA SER A 252 -0.05 -0.66 0.77
C SER A 252 -0.58 -1.76 -0.15
N LYS A 253 -1.37 -2.69 0.39
CA LYS A 253 -2.05 -3.73 -0.40
C LYS A 253 -3.12 -3.15 -1.31
N GLU A 254 -3.90 -2.18 -0.83
CA GLU A 254 -4.89 -1.45 -1.65
C GLU A 254 -4.24 -0.68 -2.81
N LEU A 255 -3.06 -0.09 -2.59
CA LEU A 255 -2.36 0.71 -3.62
C LEU A 255 -1.68 -0.16 -4.70
N LEU A 256 -1.13 -1.32 -4.30
CA LEU A 256 -0.38 -2.20 -5.21
C LEU A 256 -1.24 -3.28 -5.86
N GLY A 257 -2.34 -3.69 -5.21
CA GLY A 257 -3.31 -4.65 -5.73
C GLY A 257 -4.04 -4.16 -6.98
#